data_AF-A0A920TFZ8-F1
#
_entry.id   AF-A0A920TFZ8-F1
#
_cell.length_a   1.000
_cell.length_b   1.000
_cell.length_c   1.000
_cell.angle_alpha   90.00
_cell.angle_beta   90.00
_cell.angle_gamma   90.00
#
_symmetry.space_group_name_H-M   'P 1'
#
loop_
_entity.id
_entity.type
_entity.pdbx_description
1 polymer ?
#
loop_
_entity_poly.entity_id
_entity_poly.type
_entity_poly.pdbx_seq_one_letter_code
_entity_poly.pdbx_strand_id
1 'polypeptide(L)'
;MKSIIEGERALCFWLSQQTEVSLNHNDEKIKQEASDYVSLMTPVVKTMFTDLGMEITSDAMQVYGGYGYTKDQGIEQLYRDNRITPIYEGTNSVQAADLVFRKLVNKNGI
;
A
#
# COMPACT_ATOMS: atom_id res chain seq x y z
N MET A 1 12.24 7.97 5.74
CA MET A 1 12.16 6.51 6.01
C MET A 1 11.33 6.14 7.26
N LYS A 2 11.78 6.37 8.51
CA LYS A 2 11.13 5.82 9.72
C LYS A 2 9.62 6.13 9.85
N SER A 3 9.25 7.40 9.79
CA SER A 3 7.86 7.85 9.96
C SER A 3 6.91 7.26 8.91
N ILE A 4 7.37 7.14 7.66
CA ILE A 4 6.60 6.54 6.57
C ILE A 4 6.36 5.06 6.87
N ILE A 5 7.41 4.30 7.17
CA ILE A 5 7.31 2.86 7.47
C ILE A 5 6.37 2.59 8.66
N GLU A 6 6.46 3.40 9.73
CA GLU A 6 5.58 3.27 10.89
C GLU A 6 4.12 3.61 10.55
N GLY A 7 3.90 4.64 9.72
CA GLY A 7 2.57 5.02 9.24
C GLY A 7 1.94 3.98 8.33
N GLU A 8 2.67 3.45 7.35
CA GLU A 8 2.22 2.39 6.47
C GLU A 8 1.85 1.13 7.25
N ARG A 9 2.69 0.75 8.23
CA ARG A 9 2.40 -0.39 9.09
C ARG A 9 1.12 -0.20 9.91
N ALA A 10 0.93 0.99 10.49
CA ALA A 10 -0.29 1.31 11.23
C ALA A 10 -1.54 1.24 10.34
N LEU A 11 -1.48 1.79 9.13
CA LEU A 11 -2.58 1.76 8.17
C LEU A 11 -2.87 0.32 7.70
N CYS A 12 -1.82 -0.49 7.48
CA CYS A 12 -1.95 -1.90 7.11
C CYS A 12 -2.69 -2.71 8.19
N PHE A 13 -2.31 -2.53 9.45
CA PHE A 13 -2.98 -3.20 10.57
C PHE A 13 -4.43 -2.76 10.74
N TRP A 14 -4.70 -1.46 10.60
CA TRP A 14 -6.08 -0.97 10.65
C TRP A 14 -6.93 -1.55 9.51
N LEU A 15 -6.42 -1.56 8.28
CA LEU A 15 -7.14 -2.14 7.15
C LEU A 15 -7.36 -3.64 7.32
N SER A 16 -6.36 -4.38 7.83
CA SER A 16 -6.49 -5.80 8.14
C SER A 16 -7.57 -6.06 9.19
N GLN A 17 -7.70 -5.19 10.20
CA GLN A 17 -8.80 -5.28 11.16
C GLN A 17 -10.15 -5.05 10.49
N GLN A 18 -10.27 -4.05 9.60
CA GLN A 18 -11.50 -3.83 8.83
C GLN A 18 -11.83 -5.02 7.92
N THR A 19 -10.82 -5.66 7.32
CA THR A 19 -11.01 -6.90 6.55
C THR A 19 -11.63 -7.99 7.42
N GLU A 20 -11.10 -8.23 8.61
CA GLU A 20 -11.65 -9.22 9.54
C GLU A 20 -13.11 -8.91 9.93
N VAL A 21 -13.41 -7.66 10.27
CA VAL A 21 -14.78 -7.21 10.59
C VAL A 21 -15.72 -7.42 9.39
N SER A 22 -15.26 -7.08 8.19
CA SER A 22 -16.05 -7.22 6.95
C SER A 22 -16.39 -8.68 6.60
N LEU A 23 -15.63 -9.64 7.11
CA LEU A 23 -15.86 -11.06 6.84
C LEU A 23 -16.70 -11.72 7.95
N ASN A 24 -16.39 -11.40 9.21
CA ASN A 24 -16.79 -12.22 10.35
C ASN A 24 -17.66 -11.52 11.40
N HIS A 25 -17.96 -10.22 11.26
CA HIS A 25 -18.82 -9.53 12.23
C HIS A 25 -20.28 -10.01 12.15
N ASN A 26 -20.93 -10.13 13.31
CA ASN A 26 -22.31 -10.65 13.42
C ASN A 26 -23.39 -9.65 12.98
N ASP A 27 -23.11 -8.35 13.08
CA ASP A 27 -23.99 -7.28 12.62
C ASP A 27 -23.71 -6.95 11.15
N GLU A 28 -24.71 -7.17 10.29
CA GLU A 28 -24.65 -6.93 8.84
C GLU A 28 -24.37 -5.46 8.49
N LYS A 29 -24.82 -4.49 9.30
CA LYS A 29 -24.56 -3.08 9.03
C LYS A 29 -23.08 -2.77 9.23
N ILE A 30 -22.51 -3.21 10.34
CA ILE A 30 -21.07 -3.02 10.65
C ILE A 30 -20.22 -3.76 9.62
N LYS A 31 -20.65 -4.95 9.21
CA LYS A 31 -19.99 -5.74 8.17
C LYS A 31 -19.94 -5.00 6.83
N GLN A 32 -21.06 -4.40 6.42
CA GLN A 32 -21.14 -3.62 5.20
C GLN A 32 -20.26 -2.36 5.26
N GLU A 33 -20.30 -1.60 6.36
CA GLU A 33 -19.44 -0.42 6.56
C GLU A 33 -17.95 -0.79 6.52
N ALA A 34 -17.55 -1.89 7.14
CA ALA A 34 -16.17 -2.37 7.09
C ALA A 34 -15.76 -2.81 5.68
N SER A 35 -16.62 -3.56 4.98
CA SER A 35 -16.41 -3.93 3.57
C SER A 35 -16.25 -2.70 2.68
N ASP A 36 -17.01 -1.65 3.00
CA ASP A 36 -16.98 -0.39 2.29
C ASP A 36 -15.66 0.36 2.45
N TYR A 37 -15.10 0.37 3.66
CA TYR A 37 -13.75 0.88 3.92
C TYR A 37 -12.69 0.04 3.22
N VAL A 38 -12.78 -1.29 3.31
CA VAL A 38 -11.80 -2.20 2.68
C VAL A 38 -11.75 -1.99 1.17
N SER A 39 -12.92 -1.94 0.53
CA SER A 39 -13.05 -1.73 -0.91
C SER A 39 -12.47 -0.40 -1.39
N LEU A 40 -12.61 0.67 -0.58
CA LEU A 40 -12.08 2.00 -0.89
C LEU A 40 -10.56 2.09 -0.64
N MET A 41 -10.09 1.55 0.48
CA MET A 41 -8.73 1.76 0.96
C MET A 41 -7.71 0.80 0.35
N THR A 42 -8.13 -0.37 -0.14
CA THR A 42 -7.22 -1.33 -0.80
C THR A 42 -6.41 -0.72 -1.95
N PRO A 43 -7.01 -0.02 -2.95
CA PRO A 43 -6.23 0.60 -4.01
C PRO A 43 -5.33 1.76 -3.51
N VAL A 44 -5.77 2.49 -2.47
CA VAL A 44 -4.99 3.55 -1.83
C VAL A 44 -3.73 2.97 -1.20
N VAL A 45 -3.90 1.95 -0.34
CA VAL A 45 -2.81 1.27 0.36
C VAL A 45 -1.83 0.63 -0.62
N LYS A 46 -2.33 -0.08 -1.65
CA LYS A 46 -1.49 -0.66 -2.69
C LYS A 46 -0.62 0.41 -3.34
N THR A 47 -1.24 1.46 -3.88
CA THR A 47 -0.52 2.48 -4.66
C THR A 47 0.49 3.22 -3.77
N MET A 48 0.03 3.69 -2.61
CA MET A 48 0.86 4.48 -1.69
C MET A 48 2.05 3.68 -1.18
N PHE A 49 1.86 2.44 -0.73
CA PHE A 49 2.96 1.65 -0.14
C PHE A 49 4.00 1.26 -1.17
N THR A 50 3.57 1.01 -2.41
CA THR A 50 4.50 0.60 -3.46
C THR A 50 5.31 1.77 -4.01
N ASP A 51 4.70 2.97 -4.13
CA ASP A 51 5.43 4.19 -4.50
C ASP A 51 6.40 4.62 -3.39
N LEU A 52 5.93 4.71 -2.15
CA LEU A 52 6.78 5.09 -1.01
C LEU A 52 7.84 4.03 -0.72
N GLY A 53 7.56 2.75 -0.94
CA GLY A 53 8.57 1.69 -0.87
C GLY A 53 9.73 1.89 -1.84
N MET A 54 9.47 2.43 -3.05
CA MET A 54 10.53 2.77 -4.00
C MET A 54 11.39 3.92 -3.49
N GLU A 55 10.77 4.95 -2.91
CA GLU A 55 11.48 6.07 -2.28
C GLU A 55 12.33 5.59 -1.09
N ILE A 56 11.75 4.80 -0.19
CA ILE A 56 12.43 4.26 0.99
C ILE A 56 13.64 3.40 0.61
N THR A 57 13.49 2.50 -0.36
CA THR A 57 14.60 1.63 -0.79
C THR A 57 15.70 2.42 -1.50
N SER A 58 15.34 3.48 -2.23
CA SER A 58 16.30 4.42 -2.81
C SER A 58 17.06 5.21 -1.74
N ASP A 59 16.35 5.75 -0.75
CA ASP A 59 16.94 6.46 0.40
C ASP A 59 17.89 5.54 1.19
N ALA A 60 17.51 4.27 1.37
CA ALA A 60 18.35 3.28 2.04
C ALA A 60 19.67 3.06 1.28
N MET A 61 19.65 2.96 -0.04
CA MET A 61 20.89 2.89 -0.84
C MET A 61 21.74 4.17 -0.66
N GLN A 62 21.09 5.34 -0.66
CA GLN A 62 21.78 6.63 -0.52
C GLN A 62 22.52 6.78 0.82
N VAL A 63 21.97 6.24 1.91
CA VAL A 63 22.62 6.23 3.24
C VAL A 63 23.95 5.49 3.23
N TYR A 64 24.08 4.43 2.42
CA TYR A 64 25.31 3.65 2.27
C TYR A 64 26.27 4.23 1.21
N GLY A 65 25.90 5.32 0.54
CA GLY A 65 26.70 5.94 -0.53
C GLY A 65 26.99 4.96 -1.67
N GLY A 66 28.20 5.02 -2.24
CA GLY A 66 28.60 4.12 -3.32
C GLY A 66 28.60 2.64 -2.93
N TYR A 67 28.75 2.34 -1.62
CA TYR A 67 28.69 0.97 -1.14
C TYR A 67 27.27 0.39 -1.19
N GLY A 68 26.24 1.23 -1.12
CA GLY A 68 24.83 0.84 -1.29
C GLY A 68 24.49 0.29 -2.67
N TYR A 69 25.31 0.56 -3.68
CA TYR A 69 25.21 0.00 -5.03
C TYR A 69 25.92 -1.35 -5.20
N THR A 70 26.67 -1.79 -4.19
CA THR A 70 27.35 -3.09 -4.21
C THR A 70 26.46 -4.19 -3.66
N LYS A 71 26.72 -5.43 -4.06
CA LYS A 71 25.94 -6.59 -3.60
C LYS A 71 26.30 -7.04 -2.18
N ASP A 72 27.43 -6.58 -1.64
CA ASP A 72 27.99 -7.06 -0.38
C ASP A 72 27.06 -6.84 0.82
N GLN A 73 26.30 -5.73 0.83
CA GLN A 73 25.34 -5.39 1.89
C GLN A 73 23.89 -5.76 1.56
N GLY A 74 23.60 -6.14 0.32
CA GLY A 74 22.25 -6.52 -0.12
C GLY A 74 21.23 -5.37 -0.21
N ILE A 75 21.60 -4.11 0.01
CA ILE A 75 20.64 -2.98 -0.03
C ILE A 75 20.06 -2.77 -1.44
N GLU A 76 20.88 -2.93 -2.49
CA GLU A 76 20.43 -2.86 -3.88
C GLU A 76 19.36 -3.90 -4.22
N GLN A 77 19.39 -5.06 -3.54
CA GLN A 77 18.40 -6.11 -3.73
C GLN A 77 17.02 -5.64 -3.28
N LEU A 78 16.91 -4.91 -2.17
CA LEU A 78 15.63 -4.38 -1.69
C LEU A 78 14.98 -3.46 -2.73
N TYR A 79 15.77 -2.60 -3.38
CA TYR A 79 15.29 -1.73 -4.45
C TYR A 79 14.79 -2.52 -5.66
N ARG A 80 15.57 -3.51 -6.11
CA ARG A 80 15.19 -4.38 -7.25
C ARG A 80 13.93 -5.18 -6.96
N ASP A 81 13.85 -5.78 -5.78
CA ASP A 81 12.74 -6.64 -5.39
C ASP A 81 11.46 -5.81 -5.17
N ASN A 82 11.58 -4.57 -4.67
CA ASN A 82 10.44 -3.66 -4.54
C ASN A 82 9.91 -3.15 -5.88
N ARG A 83 10.75 -3.12 -6.93
CA ARG A 83 10.42 -2.51 -8.23
C ARG A 83 9.23 -3.15 -8.96
N ILE A 84 8.93 -4.42 -8.68
CA ILE A 84 7.77 -5.10 -9.28
C ILE A 84 6.44 -4.65 -8.65
N THR A 85 6.48 -4.14 -7.42
CA THR A 85 5.26 -3.91 -6.63
C THR A 85 4.34 -2.80 -7.19
N PRO A 86 4.86 -1.71 -7.82
CA PRO A 86 4.01 -0.75 -8.53
C PRO A 86 3.39 -1.29 -9.83
N ILE A 87 3.85 -2.45 -10.33
CA ILE A 87 3.50 -2.98 -11.66
C ILE A 87 2.47 -4.11 -11.59
N TYR A 88 2.72 -5.13 -10.76
CA TYR A 88 1.84 -6.31 -10.70
C TYR A 88 0.50 -6.01 -10.01
N GLU A 89 -0.46 -6.95 -10.11
CA GLU A 89 -1.79 -6.83 -9.48
C GLU A 89 -2.51 -5.51 -9.81
N GLY A 90 -2.28 -5.00 -11.02
CA GLY A 90 -2.72 -3.68 -11.48
C GLY A 90 -1.68 -2.60 -11.19
N THR A 91 -1.24 -1.91 -12.25
CA THR A 91 -0.26 -0.83 -12.11
C THR A 91 -0.82 0.30 -11.24
N ASN A 92 0.06 1.10 -10.64
CA ASN A 92 -0.35 2.23 -9.80
C ASN A 92 -1.31 3.20 -10.53
N SER A 93 -1.12 3.43 -11.82
CA SER A 93 -2.06 4.22 -12.64
C SER A 93 -3.43 3.55 -12.80
N VAL A 94 -3.47 2.22 -12.96
CA VAL A 94 -4.73 1.46 -13.03
C VAL A 94 -5.46 1.50 -11.69
N GLN A 95 -4.74 1.38 -10.58
CA GLN A 95 -5.29 1.46 -9.23
C GLN A 95 -5.83 2.86 -8.91
N ALA A 96 -5.12 3.91 -9.31
CA ALA A 96 -5.59 5.29 -9.21
C ALA A 96 -6.87 5.52 -10.04
N ALA A 97 -6.95 4.97 -11.25
CA ALA A 97 -8.13 5.03 -12.08
C ALA A 97 -9.32 4.26 -11.46
N ASP A 98 -9.09 3.08 -10.89
CA ASP A 98 -10.13 2.33 -10.15
C ASP A 98 -10.67 3.12 -8.96
N LEU A 99 -9.79 3.73 -8.16
CA LEU A 99 -10.16 4.56 -7.02
C LEU A 99 -11.07 5.72 -7.44
N VAL A 100 -10.64 6.52 -8.41
CA VAL A 100 -11.38 7.72 -8.85
C VAL A 100 -12.67 7.33 -9.54
N PHE A 101 -12.61 6.45 -10.55
CA PHE A 101 -13.75 6.23 -11.43
C PHE A 101 -14.73 5.17 -10.94
N ARG A 102 -14.32 4.25 -10.05
CA ARG A 102 -15.19 3.18 -9.57
C ARG A 102 -15.49 3.33 -8.08
N LYS A 103 -14.49 3.52 -7.23
CA LYS A 103 -14.69 3.49 -5.78
C LYS A 103 -15.36 4.76 -5.25
N LEU A 104 -14.97 5.94 -5.74
CA LEU A 104 -15.57 7.22 -5.32
C LEU A 104 -16.90 7.51 -6.02
N VAL A 105 -16.98 7.29 -7.34
CA VAL A 105 -18.17 7.62 -8.14
C VAL A 105 -19.34 6.70 -7.83
N ASN A 106 -19.12 5.38 -7.68
CA ASN A 106 -20.22 4.45 -7.41
C ASN A 106 -20.79 4.59 -5.98
N LYS A 107 -20.14 5.38 -5.13
CA LYS A 107 -20.56 5.66 -3.75
C LYS A 107 -21.03 7.11 -3.55
N ASN A 108 -21.41 7.85 -4.60
CA ASN A 108 -21.84 9.25 -4.46
C ASN A 108 -20.85 10.16 -3.68
N GLY A 109 -19.55 9.83 -3.67
CA GLY A 109 -18.54 10.60 -2.95
C GLY A 109 -18.44 10.35 -1.44
N ILE A 110 -19.32 9.50 -0.86
CA ILE A 110 -19.28 8.81 0.46
C ILE A 110 -20.39 7.75 0.47
#